data_AF-A0A8C3RLS6-F1
#
_entry.id   AF-A0A8C3RLS6-F1
#
_cell.length_a   1.000
_cell.length_b   1.000
_cell.length_c   1.000
_cell.angle_alpha   90.00
_cell.angle_beta   90.00
_cell.angle_gamma   90.00
#
_symmetry.space_group_name_H-M   'P 1'
#
loop_
_entity.id
_entity.type
_entity.pdbx_description
1 polymer ?
#
loop_
_entity_poly.entity_id
_entity_poly.type
_entity_poly.pdbx_seq_one_letter_code
_entity_poly.pdbx_strand_id
1 'polypeptide(L)'
;TYWSISFHGGRSGYSPTKAYAPIRLLLETRTMTTLNQMHRKGKPKFPPPKLGPTFGNPQLKGVVLKTMIRKPKKPNSANRKCARVRLSNGKEVVCFIPGEGHNLQEHSIVLVEGGRTQDLPGVKLKIVRGKYDCAHVQKKK
;
A
#
# COMPACT_ATOMS: atom_id res chain seq x y z
N THR A 1 54.93 -27.53 31.30
CA THR A 1 53.94 -28.62 31.35
C THR A 1 53.85 -29.22 29.97
N TYR A 2 54.16 -30.52 29.84
CA TYR A 2 53.94 -31.42 28.69
C TYR A 2 52.59 -31.14 27.97
N TRP A 3 52.33 -31.38 26.67
CA TRP A 3 52.81 -32.36 25.68
C TRP A 3 52.38 -31.85 24.28
N SER A 4 53.25 -31.76 23.27
CA SER A 4 53.52 -32.79 22.24
C SER A 4 52.29 -33.29 21.46
N ILE A 5 52.13 -32.87 20.19
CA ILE A 5 51.45 -33.64 19.14
C ILE A 5 52.25 -33.54 17.84
N SER A 6 52.46 -34.72 17.28
CA SER A 6 53.51 -35.10 16.34
C SER A 6 53.23 -34.72 14.89
N PHE A 7 54.31 -34.32 14.22
CA PHE A 7 54.48 -34.42 12.76
C PHE A 7 54.49 -35.89 12.34
N HIS A 8 53.79 -36.22 11.26
CA HIS A 8 54.20 -37.30 10.34
C HIS A 8 54.26 -36.70 8.94
N GLY A 9 55.48 -36.63 8.40
CA GLY A 9 55.75 -36.30 7.01
C GLY A 9 55.91 -37.55 6.15
N GLY A 10 55.71 -37.37 4.84
CA GLY A 10 55.99 -38.32 3.76
C GLY A 10 55.34 -37.80 2.48
N ARG A 11 56.01 -36.89 1.74
CA ARG A 11 57.01 -37.09 0.68
C ARG A 11 56.41 -37.18 -0.74
N SER A 12 57.10 -36.45 -1.62
CA SER A 12 57.19 -36.51 -3.09
C SER A 12 55.96 -36.12 -3.93
N GLY A 13 56.11 -34.97 -4.61
CA GLY A 13 55.30 -34.62 -5.79
C GLY A 13 55.83 -35.26 -7.09
N TYR A 14 55.03 -35.15 -8.16
CA TYR A 14 55.37 -34.70 -9.52
C TYR A 14 54.13 -34.85 -10.46
N SER A 15 53.42 -33.74 -10.68
CA SER A 15 52.79 -33.19 -11.92
C SER A 15 51.95 -34.08 -12.89
N PRO A 16 51.41 -33.56 -14.01
CA PRO A 16 50.16 -32.79 -14.12
C PRO A 16 49.20 -33.33 -15.23
N THR A 17 47.88 -33.32 -15.07
CA THR A 17 46.98 -33.27 -16.25
C THR A 17 45.78 -32.36 -16.06
N LYS A 18 45.65 -31.48 -17.04
CA LYS A 18 44.59 -30.50 -17.27
C LYS A 18 43.22 -31.16 -17.34
N ALA A 19 42.24 -30.57 -16.68
CA ALA A 19 40.91 -30.44 -17.26
C ALA A 19 40.28 -29.15 -16.70
N TYR A 20 40.32 -28.11 -17.53
CA TYR A 20 39.51 -26.92 -17.34
C TYR A 20 38.06 -27.37 -17.13
N ALA A 21 37.50 -27.10 -15.95
CA ALA A 21 36.07 -27.25 -15.73
C ALA A 21 35.37 -26.39 -16.80
N PRO A 22 34.55 -26.97 -17.69
CA PRO A 22 33.84 -26.16 -18.66
C PRO A 22 32.95 -25.21 -17.90
N ILE A 23 33.01 -23.93 -18.27
CA ILE A 23 32.00 -22.92 -18.03
C ILE A 23 30.69 -23.51 -18.58
N ARG A 24 30.01 -24.35 -17.80
CA ARG A 24 28.68 -24.85 -18.14
C ARG A 24 27.78 -23.65 -17.98
N LEU A 25 27.44 -23.09 -19.14
CA LEU A 25 26.38 -22.15 -19.37
C LEU A 25 25.31 -22.24 -18.26
N LEU A 26 25.12 -21.13 -17.56
CA LEU A 26 23.92 -20.79 -16.83
C LEU A 26 22.73 -20.68 -17.81
N LEU A 27 22.38 -21.77 -18.46
CA LEU A 27 21.05 -21.95 -19.04
C LEU A 27 20.21 -22.59 -17.94
N GLU A 28 19.83 -21.77 -16.97
CA GLU A 28 18.64 -21.99 -16.16
C GLU A 28 17.52 -22.36 -17.16
N THR A 29 17.20 -23.64 -17.25
CA THR A 29 16.11 -24.12 -18.09
C THR A 29 14.84 -23.49 -17.54
N ARG A 30 14.40 -22.40 -18.17
CA ARG A 30 13.05 -21.87 -18.00
C ARG A 30 12.11 -23.06 -18.15
N THR A 31 11.51 -23.51 -17.07
CA THR A 31 10.60 -24.65 -17.05
C THR A 31 9.38 -24.27 -17.86
N MET A 32 9.41 -24.60 -19.15
CA MET A 32 8.27 -24.46 -20.03
C MET A 32 7.16 -25.36 -19.47
N THR A 33 6.07 -24.72 -19.05
CA THR A 33 4.83 -25.39 -18.62
C THR A 33 4.40 -26.37 -19.70
N THR A 34 4.05 -27.60 -19.33
CA THR A 34 3.67 -28.62 -20.31
C THR A 34 2.29 -28.37 -20.91
N LEU A 35 2.01 -28.87 -22.11
CA LEU A 35 0.69 -28.75 -22.74
C LEU A 35 -0.42 -29.33 -21.87
N ASN A 36 -0.17 -30.43 -21.16
CA ASN A 36 -1.11 -31.03 -20.21
C ASN A 36 -1.37 -30.14 -18.98
N GLN A 37 -0.36 -29.40 -18.51
CA GLN A 37 -0.52 -28.43 -17.43
C GLN A 37 -1.36 -27.23 -17.87
N MET A 38 -1.16 -26.74 -19.10
CA MET A 38 -1.99 -25.67 -19.68
C MET A 38 -3.42 -26.12 -19.93
N HIS A 39 -3.61 -27.32 -20.48
CA HIS A 39 -4.94 -27.88 -20.72
C HIS A 39 -5.73 -28.07 -19.41
N ARG A 40 -5.09 -28.56 -18.34
CA ARG A 40 -5.71 -28.71 -17.01
C ARG A 40 -6.06 -27.38 -16.34
N LYS A 41 -5.17 -26.37 -16.43
CA LYS A 41 -5.38 -25.06 -15.77
C LYS A 41 -6.28 -24.13 -16.56
N GLY A 42 -6.40 -24.35 -17.87
CA GLY A 42 -7.12 -23.46 -18.78
C GLY A 42 -6.47 -22.08 -18.87
N LYS A 43 -7.21 -21.13 -19.45
CA LYS A 43 -6.75 -19.73 -19.55
C LYS A 43 -6.68 -19.11 -18.14
N PRO A 44 -5.58 -18.41 -17.78
CA PRO A 44 -5.52 -17.73 -16.50
C PRO A 44 -6.64 -16.69 -16.41
N LYS A 45 -7.47 -16.79 -15.36
CA LYS A 45 -8.52 -15.82 -15.09
C LYS A 45 -7.91 -14.62 -14.37
N PHE A 46 -8.23 -13.41 -14.83
CA PHE A 46 -7.88 -12.20 -14.10
C PHE A 46 -8.72 -12.12 -12.83
N PRO A 47 -8.11 -11.80 -11.66
CA PRO A 47 -8.87 -11.61 -10.44
C PRO A 47 -9.82 -10.41 -10.61
N PRO A 48 -11.03 -10.46 -10.03
CA PRO A 48 -11.94 -9.32 -10.09
C PRO A 48 -11.33 -8.08 -9.42
N PRO A 49 -11.67 -6.86 -9.88
CA PRO A 49 -11.18 -5.64 -9.28
C PRO A 49 -11.65 -5.53 -7.83
N LYS A 50 -10.75 -5.09 -6.93
CA LYS A 50 -11.09 -4.88 -5.52
C LYS A 50 -11.93 -3.62 -5.37
N LEU A 51 -12.93 -3.69 -4.48
CA LEU A 51 -13.75 -2.54 -4.13
C LEU A 51 -12.91 -1.43 -3.51
N GLY A 52 -13.20 -0.19 -3.93
CA GLY A 52 -12.58 1.02 -3.42
C GLY A 52 -13.02 1.40 -1.99
N PRO A 53 -12.51 2.52 -1.46
CA PRO A 53 -12.86 3.00 -0.11
C PRO A 53 -14.34 3.37 0.06
N THR A 54 -15.04 3.62 -1.05
CA THR A 54 -16.47 3.94 -1.10
C THR A 54 -17.33 2.70 -1.35
N PHE A 55 -16.75 1.49 -1.28
CA PHE A 55 -17.45 0.21 -1.45
C PHE A 55 -18.19 0.07 -2.79
N GLY A 56 -17.64 0.65 -3.87
CA GLY A 56 -18.24 0.62 -5.21
C GLY A 56 -19.23 1.75 -5.49
N ASN A 57 -19.57 2.58 -4.51
CA ASN A 57 -20.46 3.73 -4.71
C ASN A 57 -19.67 4.98 -5.11
N PRO A 58 -20.25 5.92 -5.88
CA PRO A 58 -19.60 7.19 -6.19
C PRO A 58 -19.46 8.09 -4.95
N GLN A 59 -20.54 8.27 -4.19
CA GLN A 59 -20.57 9.02 -2.93
C GLN A 59 -21.38 8.28 -1.86
N LEU A 60 -21.11 8.62 -0.60
CA LEU A 60 -21.80 8.09 0.57
C LEU A 60 -22.19 9.24 1.50
N LYS A 61 -23.40 9.18 2.06
CA LYS A 61 -23.84 10.06 3.14
C LYS A 61 -23.23 9.59 4.47
N GLY A 62 -22.89 10.53 5.35
CA GLY A 62 -22.42 10.21 6.69
C GLY A 62 -22.68 11.31 7.69
N VAL A 63 -22.53 10.96 8.97
CA VAL A 63 -22.64 11.86 10.12
C VAL A 63 -21.25 12.04 10.73
N VAL A 64 -20.86 13.29 10.99
CA VAL A 64 -19.59 13.61 11.63
C VAL A 64 -19.65 13.22 13.10
N LEU A 65 -18.69 12.41 13.54
CA LEU A 65 -18.51 12.04 14.94
C LEU A 65 -17.61 13.05 15.65
N LYS A 66 -16.48 13.41 15.03
CA LYS A 66 -15.57 14.44 15.55
C LYS A 66 -14.71 15.05 14.46
N THR A 67 -14.42 16.34 14.60
CA THR A 67 -13.42 17.03 13.79
C THR A 67 -12.04 16.90 14.43
N MET A 68 -11.01 16.59 13.63
CA MET A 68 -9.64 16.43 14.13
C MET A 68 -8.60 16.92 13.14
N ILE A 69 -7.45 17.35 13.64
CA ILE A 69 -6.32 17.77 12.82
C ILE A 69 -5.31 16.64 12.76
N ARG A 70 -4.85 16.28 11.56
CA ARG A 70 -3.79 15.28 11.35
C ARG A 70 -2.57 15.92 10.72
N LYS A 71 -1.39 15.50 11.17
CA LYS A 71 -0.11 15.88 10.56
C LYS A 71 0.16 15.00 9.33
N PRO A 72 0.67 15.58 8.23
CA PRO A 72 1.04 14.82 7.03
C PRO A 72 2.28 13.96 7.29
N LYS A 73 2.56 13.04 6.37
CA LYS A 73 3.86 12.34 6.33
C LYS A 73 4.99 13.35 6.04
N LYS A 74 6.17 13.12 6.62
CA LYS A 74 7.43 13.76 6.19
C LYS A 74 7.59 13.48 4.69
N PRO A 75 7.95 14.45 3.82
CA PRO A 75 8.66 15.72 4.01
C PRO A 75 7.80 16.95 4.35
N ASN A 76 6.48 16.83 4.32
CA ASN A 76 5.60 17.98 4.46
C ASN A 76 5.34 18.29 5.95
N SER A 77 5.12 19.55 6.29
CA SER A 77 4.75 20.01 7.63
C SER A 77 3.55 20.96 7.55
N ALA A 78 2.36 20.47 7.89
CA ALA A 78 1.14 21.27 7.86
C ALA A 78 0.09 20.69 8.82
N ASN A 79 -0.97 21.45 9.07
CA ASN A 79 -2.15 20.98 9.79
C ASN A 79 -3.25 20.66 8.77
N ARG A 80 -3.56 19.37 8.56
CA ARG A 80 -4.65 18.95 7.66
C ARG A 80 -5.93 18.73 8.45
N LYS A 81 -6.98 19.47 8.08
CA LYS A 81 -8.31 19.37 8.69
C LYS A 81 -8.99 18.08 8.21
N CYS A 82 -9.35 17.22 9.16
CA CYS A 82 -10.01 15.94 8.91
C CYS A 82 -11.26 15.80 9.80
N ALA A 83 -12.14 14.88 9.44
CA ALA A 83 -13.27 14.49 10.27
C ALA A 83 -13.35 12.96 10.37
N ARG A 84 -13.72 12.46 11.55
CA ARG A 84 -14.17 11.08 11.74
C ARG A 84 -15.66 11.06 11.41
N VAL A 85 -16.05 10.25 10.44
CA VAL A 85 -17.41 10.21 9.89
C VAL A 85 -17.92 8.79 9.97
N ARG A 86 -19.15 8.61 10.47
CA ARG A 86 -19.89 7.37 10.38
C ARG A 86 -20.69 7.39 9.08
N LEU A 87 -20.33 6.50 8.15
CA LEU A 87 -21.01 6.37 6.86
C LEU A 87 -22.37 5.68 7.04
N SER A 88 -23.25 5.82 6.04
CA SER A 88 -24.54 5.12 5.99
C SER A 88 -24.41 3.59 6.05
N ASN A 89 -23.29 3.03 5.62
CA ASN A 89 -22.98 1.60 5.72
C ASN A 89 -22.55 1.15 7.14
N GLY A 90 -22.59 2.05 8.13
CA GLY A 90 -22.23 1.79 9.52
C GLY A 90 -20.73 1.86 9.83
N LYS A 91 -19.86 1.98 8.82
CA LYS A 91 -18.41 2.04 9.04
C LYS A 91 -17.94 3.43 9.44
N GLU A 92 -17.04 3.48 10.41
CA GLU A 92 -16.34 4.69 10.79
C GLU A 92 -15.09 4.87 9.96
N VAL A 93 -14.98 6.04 9.34
CA VAL A 93 -13.86 6.37 8.45
C VAL A 93 -13.34 7.76 8.75
N VAL A 94 -12.13 8.02 8.30
CA VAL A 94 -11.53 9.36 8.38
C VAL A 94 -11.58 9.98 7.00
N CYS A 95 -12.21 11.14 6.93
CA CYS A 95 -12.34 11.91 5.70
C CYS A 95 -11.53 13.21 5.79
N PHE A 96 -10.95 13.61 4.67
CA PHE A 96 -10.30 14.91 4.53
C PHE A 96 -11.32 15.99 4.20
N ILE A 97 -11.17 17.17 4.80
CA ILE A 97 -12.01 18.35 4.51
C ILE A 97 -11.23 19.24 3.53
N PRO A 98 -11.63 19.34 2.25
CA PRO A 98 -10.93 20.17 1.28
C PRO A 98 -11.24 21.67 1.48
N GLY A 99 -10.34 22.51 0.98
CA GLY A 99 -10.46 23.97 1.05
C GLY A 99 -10.05 24.59 2.39
N GLU A 100 -10.30 25.89 2.53
CA GLU A 100 -9.93 26.68 3.69
C GLU A 100 -11.14 26.92 4.60
N GLY A 101 -10.95 26.70 5.91
CA GLY A 101 -12.04 26.86 6.90
C GLY A 101 -13.15 25.80 6.77
N HIS A 102 -13.79 25.44 7.88
CA HIS A 102 -15.04 24.66 7.85
C HIS A 102 -15.85 25.00 9.10
N ASN A 103 -17.17 24.86 9.00
CA ASN A 103 -18.11 25.02 10.11
C ASN A 103 -18.72 23.68 10.54
N LEU A 104 -18.06 22.56 10.20
CA LEU A 104 -18.52 21.23 10.61
C LEU A 104 -18.36 21.07 12.12
N GLN A 105 -19.41 20.57 12.75
CA GLN A 105 -19.47 20.22 14.15
C GLN A 105 -19.80 18.74 14.29
N GLU A 106 -19.86 18.25 15.52
CA GLU A 106 -20.40 16.92 15.78
C GLU A 106 -21.86 16.84 15.32
N HIS A 107 -22.29 15.68 14.84
CA HIS A 107 -23.61 15.43 14.26
C HIS A 107 -23.93 16.13 12.94
N SER A 108 -23.02 16.95 12.40
CA SER A 108 -23.21 17.50 11.05
C SER A 108 -23.30 16.38 10.00
N ILE A 109 -24.20 16.55 9.05
CA ILE A 109 -24.43 15.65 7.92
C ILE A 109 -23.53 16.09 6.76
N VAL A 110 -22.81 15.12 6.18
CA VAL A 110 -21.88 15.37 5.08
C VAL A 110 -22.02 14.34 3.96
N LEU A 111 -21.65 14.76 2.75
CA LEU A 111 -21.47 13.87 1.61
C LEU A 111 -19.98 13.56 1.45
N VAL A 112 -19.64 12.29 1.31
CA VAL A 112 -18.27 11.79 1.21
C VAL A 112 -18.07 11.15 -0.15
N GLU A 113 -16.95 11.46 -0.80
CA GLU A 113 -16.54 10.89 -2.08
C GLU A 113 -15.20 10.16 -1.99
N GLY A 114 -14.95 9.32 -2.99
CA GLY A 114 -13.66 8.67 -3.16
C GLY A 114 -12.57 9.69 -3.50
N GLY A 115 -11.48 9.71 -2.74
CA GLY A 115 -10.40 10.65 -2.99
C GLY A 115 -9.24 10.45 -2.03
N ARG A 116 -8.14 9.86 -2.50
CA ARG A 116 -6.95 9.72 -1.66
C ARG A 116 -6.32 11.09 -1.41
N THR A 117 -6.04 11.37 -0.14
CA THR A 117 -5.20 12.50 0.25
C THR A 117 -3.76 12.03 0.29
N GLN A 118 -2.92 12.52 -0.62
CA GLN A 118 -1.56 12.01 -0.85
C GLN A 118 -0.66 12.14 0.38
N ASP A 119 -0.88 13.18 1.18
CA ASP A 119 -0.10 13.51 2.37
C ASP A 119 -0.44 12.67 3.59
N LEU A 120 -1.70 12.23 3.72
CA LEU A 120 -2.21 11.61 4.92
C LEU A 120 -2.30 10.09 4.74
N PRO A 121 -1.54 9.30 5.52
CA PRO A 121 -1.68 7.85 5.48
C PRO A 121 -3.09 7.44 5.96
N GLY A 122 -3.70 6.51 5.23
CA GLY A 122 -5.02 5.96 5.58
C GLY A 122 -6.24 6.83 5.24
N VAL A 123 -6.05 8.09 4.81
CA VAL A 123 -7.17 8.97 4.44
C VAL A 123 -7.47 8.86 2.95
N LYS A 124 -8.44 8.00 2.63
CA LYS A 124 -8.82 7.65 1.25
C LYS A 124 -10.12 8.32 0.77
N LEU A 125 -10.77 9.08 1.65
CA LEU A 125 -12.07 9.70 1.42
C LEU A 125 -11.98 11.21 1.63
N LYS A 126 -12.76 11.96 0.85
CA LYS A 126 -12.89 13.42 0.93
C LYS A 126 -14.34 13.81 1.15
N ILE A 127 -14.56 14.90 1.88
CA ILE A 127 -15.88 15.49 2.03
C ILE A 127 -16.14 16.43 0.84
N VAL A 128 -17.32 16.30 0.23
CA VAL A 128 -17.78 17.16 -0.86
C VAL A 128 -18.20 18.51 -0.29
N ARG A 129 -17.77 19.60 -0.93
CA ARG A 129 -18.18 20.97 -0.57
C ARG A 129 -19.44 21.38 -1.32
N GLY A 130 -20.24 22.24 -0.70
CA GLY A 130 -21.49 22.75 -1.28
C GLY A 130 -22.69 21.81 -1.11
N LYS A 131 -22.62 20.82 -0.21
CA LYS A 131 -23.69 19.85 0.01
C LYS A 131 -23.89 19.56 1.51
N TYR A 132 -25.16 19.43 1.91
CA TYR A 132 -25.58 19.30 3.31
C TYR A 132 -24.98 20.43 4.16
N ASP A 133 -24.39 20.11 5.32
CA ASP A 133 -23.86 21.12 6.25
C ASP A 133 -22.47 21.64 5.84
N CYS A 134 -21.89 21.06 4.78
CA CYS A 134 -20.66 21.56 4.17
C CYS A 134 -20.93 22.69 3.18
N ALA A 135 -20.97 23.91 3.69
CA ALA A 135 -21.06 25.13 2.88
C ALA A 135 -19.85 25.31 1.93
N HIS A 136 -20.05 26.11 0.89
CA HIS A 136 -19.01 26.55 -0.03
C HIS A 136 -17.92 27.35 0.70
N VAL A 137 -16.70 27.31 0.17
CA VAL A 137 -15.57 28.08 0.71
C VAL A 137 -15.82 29.57 0.42
N GLN A 138 -15.68 30.41 1.45
CA GLN A 138 -15.84 31.85 1.32
C GLN A 138 -14.61 32.44 0.63
N LYS A 139 -14.82 33.25 -0.40
CA LYS A 139 -13.73 33.97 -1.08
C LYS A 139 -13.26 35.10 -0.17
N LYS A 140 -12.00 35.03 0.26
CA LYS A 140 -11.32 36.17 0.89
C LYS A 140 -10.73 37.03 -0.22
N LYS A 141 -11.00 38.33 -0.17
CA LYS A 141 -10.41 39.34 -1.07
C LYS A 141 -8.97 39.61 -0.69
#